data_AF-A0A7J6QXV7-F1
#
_entry.id   AF-A0A7J6QXV7-F1
#
_cell.length_a   1.000
_cell.length_b   1.000
_cell.length_c   1.000
_cell.angle_alpha   90.00
_cell.angle_beta   90.00
_cell.angle_gamma   90.00
#
_symmetry.space_group_name_H-M   'P 1'
#
loop_
_entity.id
_entity.type
_entity.pdbx_description
1 polymer ?
#
loop_
_entity_poly.entity_id
_entity_poly.type
_entity_poly.pdbx_seq_one_letter_code
_entity_poly.pdbx_strand_id
1 'polypeptide(L)'
;MSDRSEFPEVPSLTSEQRAKLSAIASDLTVADGLRVKEIERTTNHDVKAVEYLIKEKLHSTGDPTLAKLTEFTHFACTSEDINNLSYALMFTEAR
;
A
#
# COMPACT_ATOMS: atom_id res chain seq x y z
N MET A 1 -6.82 6.14 8.86
CA MET A 1 -7.10 7.55 8.50
C MET A 1 -8.56 7.77 8.14
N SER A 2 -9.18 6.92 7.32
CA SER A 2 -10.56 7.07 6.84
C SER A 2 -11.66 7.28 7.89
N ASP A 3 -11.46 6.76 9.10
CA ASP A 3 -12.48 6.80 10.16
C ASP A 3 -12.26 7.96 11.14
N ARG A 4 -11.34 8.88 10.81
CA ARG A 4 -10.99 10.06 11.62
C ARG A 4 -11.52 11.32 10.95
N SER A 5 -12.38 12.06 11.66
CA SER A 5 -13.00 13.28 11.14
C SER A 5 -12.00 14.43 10.91
N GLU A 6 -10.79 14.33 11.46
CA GLU A 6 -9.71 15.29 11.28
C GLU A 6 -9.06 15.25 9.89
N PHE A 7 -9.34 14.21 9.08
CA PHE A 7 -8.80 14.04 7.72
C PHE A 7 -9.92 14.00 6.67
N PRO A 8 -10.56 15.14 6.34
CA PRO A 8 -11.68 15.20 5.41
C PRO A 8 -11.32 14.74 3.98
N GLU A 9 -10.05 14.80 3.60
CA GLU A 9 -9.53 14.33 2.32
C GLU A 9 -9.52 12.81 2.19
N VAL A 10 -9.61 12.08 3.32
CA VAL A 10 -9.68 10.62 3.36
C VAL A 10 -11.04 10.21 3.90
N PRO A 11 -12.07 10.08 3.05
CA PRO A 11 -13.41 9.74 3.51
C PRO A 11 -13.46 8.34 4.14
N SER A 12 -14.46 8.13 5.00
CA SER A 12 -14.74 6.81 5.56
C SER A 12 -15.04 5.81 4.46
N LEU A 13 -14.31 4.70 4.49
CA LEU A 13 -14.47 3.63 3.51
C LEU A 13 -15.72 2.80 3.82
N THR A 14 -16.33 2.21 2.81
CA THR A 14 -17.35 1.18 2.97
C THR A 14 -16.71 -0.17 3.35
N SER A 15 -17.52 -1.15 3.76
CA SER A 15 -17.04 -2.52 3.98
C SER A 15 -16.44 -3.15 2.72
N GLU A 16 -17.05 -2.90 1.55
CA GLU A 16 -16.54 -3.38 0.26
C GLU A 16 -15.18 -2.76 -0.09
N GLN A 17 -15.01 -1.45 0.13
CA GLN A 17 -13.74 -0.76 -0.10
C GLN A 17 -12.64 -1.26 0.83
N ARG A 18 -12.96 -1.49 2.11
CA ARG A 18 -12.03 -2.11 3.05
C ARG A 18 -11.63 -3.52 2.62
N ALA A 19 -12.58 -4.31 2.12
CA ALA A 19 -12.29 -5.65 1.60
C ALA A 19 -11.35 -5.59 0.38
N LYS A 20 -11.60 -4.68 -0.58
CA LYS A 20 -10.70 -4.44 -1.73
C LYS A 20 -9.29 -4.03 -1.29
N LEU A 21 -9.17 -3.12 -0.33
CA LEU A 21 -7.87 -2.70 0.21
C LEU A 21 -7.14 -3.85 0.90
N SER A 22 -7.85 -4.65 1.70
CA SER A 22 -7.28 -5.82 2.38
C SER A 22 -6.82 -6.88 1.39
N ALA A 23 -7.55 -7.08 0.29
CA ALA A 23 -7.22 -8.03 -0.76
C ALA A 23 -5.87 -7.72 -1.43
N ILE A 24 -5.49 -6.44 -1.54
CA ILE A 24 -4.18 -6.04 -2.07
C ILE A 24 -3.04 -6.66 -1.26
N ALA A 25 -3.19 -6.77 0.06
CA ALA A 25 -2.17 -7.34 0.94
C ALA A 25 -2.25 -8.87 1.03
N SER A 26 -3.46 -9.44 1.11
CA SER A 26 -3.64 -10.90 1.25
C SER A 26 -3.33 -11.68 -0.02
N ASP A 27 -3.48 -11.05 -1.18
CA ASP A 27 -3.40 -11.72 -2.48
C ASP A 27 -2.09 -11.38 -3.23
N LEU A 28 -1.06 -10.94 -2.49
CA LEU A 28 0.26 -10.69 -3.07
C LEU A 28 0.87 -11.98 -3.64
N THR A 29 1.37 -11.88 -4.86
CA THR A 29 1.96 -12.99 -5.60
C THR A 29 3.45 -12.78 -5.86
N VAL A 30 4.14 -13.83 -6.31
CA VAL A 30 5.53 -13.71 -6.79
C VAL A 30 5.63 -12.75 -7.98
N ALA A 31 4.61 -12.67 -8.83
CA ALA A 31 4.57 -11.73 -9.95
C ALA A 31 4.56 -10.27 -9.47
N ASP A 32 3.92 -9.99 -8.32
CA ASP A 32 3.94 -8.67 -7.70
C ASP A 32 5.34 -8.32 -7.19
N GLY A 33 6.04 -9.29 -6.59
CA GLY A 33 7.45 -9.13 -6.22
C GLY A 33 8.34 -8.80 -7.42
N LEU A 34 8.13 -9.47 -8.55
CA LEU A 34 8.84 -9.16 -9.80
C LEU A 34 8.48 -7.76 -10.33
N ARG A 35 7.21 -7.34 -10.21
CA ARG A 35 6.77 -6.00 -10.58
C ARG A 35 7.44 -4.92 -9.73
N VAL A 36 7.59 -5.13 -8.42
CA VAL A 36 8.37 -4.23 -7.55
C VAL A 36 9.80 -4.10 -8.07
N LYS A 37 10.49 -5.20 -8.38
CA LYS A 37 11.87 -5.15 -8.90
C LYS A 37 11.95 -4.39 -10.22
N GLU A 38 10.97 -4.52 -11.11
CA GLU A 38 10.94 -3.77 -12.37
C GLU A 38 10.80 -2.26 -12.13
N ILE A 39 9.89 -1.85 -11.25
CA ILE A 39 9.72 -0.45 -10.87
C ILE A 39 11.01 0.09 -10.21
N GLU A 40 11.62 -0.70 -9.34
CA GLU A 40 12.86 -0.36 -8.62
C GLU A 40 14.03 -0.07 -9.57
N ARG A 41 14.09 -0.71 -10.74
CA ARG A 41 15.11 -0.38 -11.75
C ARG A 41 15.04 1.07 -12.23
N THR A 42 13.85 1.67 -12.17
CA THR A 42 13.62 3.07 -12.56
C THR A 42 13.75 4.00 -11.37
N THR A 43 13.18 3.65 -10.21
CA THR A 43 13.20 4.51 -9.01
C THR A 43 14.55 4.48 -8.29
N ASN A 44 15.33 3.41 -8.47
CA ASN A 44 16.52 3.08 -7.69
C ASN A 44 16.26 3.14 -6.16
N HIS A 45 15.03 2.79 -5.76
CA HIS A 45 14.58 2.79 -4.37
C HIS A 45 13.45 1.78 -4.19
N ASP A 46 13.68 0.80 -3.31
CA ASP A 46 12.81 -0.33 -2.99
C ASP A 46 11.45 0.06 -2.39
N VAL A 47 11.42 0.83 -1.30
CA VAL A 47 10.15 1.27 -0.66
C VAL A 47 9.34 2.13 -1.62
N LYS A 48 10.00 2.98 -2.41
CA LYS A 48 9.31 3.75 -3.45
C LYS A 48 8.71 2.85 -4.52
N ALA A 49 9.38 1.76 -4.89
CA ALA A 49 8.84 0.79 -5.84
C ALA A 49 7.61 0.05 -5.29
N VAL A 50 7.61 -0.29 -3.99
CA VAL A 50 6.42 -0.85 -3.31
C VAL A 50 5.27 0.16 -3.28
N GLU A 51 5.54 1.44 -3.01
CA GLU A 51 4.54 2.51 -3.06
C GLU A 51 3.86 2.56 -4.45
N TYR A 52 4.65 2.53 -5.52
CA TYR A 52 4.12 2.51 -6.89
C TYR A 52 3.29 1.25 -7.18
N LEU A 53 3.73 0.06 -6.76
CA LEU A 53 2.93 -1.15 -6.90
C LEU A 53 1.57 -1.00 -6.22
N ILE A 54 1.53 -0.46 -5.00
CA ILE A 54 0.27 -0.24 -4.26
C ILE A 54 -0.62 0.74 -5.02
N LYS A 55 -0.06 1.84 -5.56
CA LYS A 55 -0.83 2.78 -6.39
C LYS A 55 -1.41 2.09 -7.64
N GLU A 56 -0.63 1.27 -8.34
CA GLU A 56 -1.10 0.46 -9.49
C GLU A 56 -2.25 -0.47 -9.09
N LYS A 57 -2.13 -1.16 -7.95
CA LYS A 57 -3.17 -2.06 -7.42
C LYS A 57 -4.44 -1.32 -7.03
N LEU A 58 -4.32 -0.17 -6.36
CA LEU A 58 -5.45 0.69 -6.01
C LEU A 58 -6.21 1.15 -7.26
N HIS A 59 -5.51 1.62 -8.29
CA HIS A 59 -6.15 1.95 -9.57
C HIS A 59 -6.82 0.74 -10.24
N SER A 60 -6.23 -0.45 -10.12
CA SER A 60 -6.76 -1.69 -10.69
C SER A 60 -8.02 -2.21 -10.00
N THR A 61 -8.37 -1.71 -8.81
CA THR A 61 -9.62 -2.09 -8.11
C THR A 61 -10.88 -1.61 -8.83
N GLY A 62 -10.76 -0.61 -9.73
CA GLY A 62 -11.89 0.04 -10.39
C GLY A 62 -12.74 0.92 -9.48
N ASP A 63 -12.37 1.08 -8.21
CA ASP A 63 -13.10 1.91 -7.24
C ASP A 63 -12.61 3.37 -7.31
N PRO A 64 -13.47 4.33 -7.67
CA PRO A 64 -13.06 5.73 -7.85
C PRO A 64 -12.66 6.41 -6.53
N THR A 65 -13.14 5.93 -5.38
CA THR A 65 -12.72 6.45 -4.08
C THR A 65 -11.33 5.96 -3.76
N LEU A 66 -11.04 4.66 -3.93
CA LEU A 66 -9.70 4.12 -3.71
C LEU A 66 -8.67 4.71 -4.68
N ALA A 67 -9.05 4.94 -5.94
CA ALA A 67 -8.19 5.59 -6.93
C ALA A 67 -7.82 7.04 -6.56
N LYS A 68 -8.67 7.76 -5.82
CA LYS A 68 -8.35 9.12 -5.32
C LYS A 68 -7.43 9.10 -4.11
N LEU A 69 -7.38 8.00 -3.38
CA LEU A 69 -6.56 7.83 -2.19
C LEU A 69 -5.13 7.37 -2.49
N THR A 70 -4.76 7.17 -3.76
CA THR A 70 -3.41 6.75 -4.15
C THR A 70 -2.34 7.70 -3.65
N GLU A 71 -2.59 9.00 -3.65
CA GLU A 71 -1.65 10.01 -3.13
C GLU A 71 -1.54 10.05 -1.60
N PHE A 72 -2.44 9.36 -0.90
CA PHE A 72 -2.30 9.10 0.54
C PHE A 72 -1.51 7.83 0.86
N THR A 73 -1.08 7.08 -0.16
CA THR A 73 -0.14 5.96 0.02
C THR A 73 1.19 6.50 0.52
N HIS A 74 1.67 6.01 1.67
CA HIS A 74 2.91 6.45 2.32
C HIS A 74 2.89 7.93 2.80
N PHE A 75 1.70 8.50 3.00
CA PHE A 75 1.56 9.88 3.49
C PHE A 75 2.20 10.04 4.88
N ALA A 76 3.08 11.04 5.00
CA ALA A 76 3.83 11.37 6.23
C ALA A 76 4.68 10.22 6.81
N CYS A 77 4.97 9.19 6.01
CA CYS A 77 5.88 8.12 6.37
C CYS A 77 7.27 8.38 5.76
N THR A 78 8.28 7.82 6.42
CA THR A 78 9.61 7.60 5.88
C THR A 78 9.76 6.13 5.49
N SER A 79 10.79 5.81 4.69
CA SER A 79 11.11 4.42 4.34
C SER A 79 11.30 3.52 5.57
N GLU A 80 11.85 4.08 6.65
CA GLU A 80 12.11 3.32 7.88
C GLU A 80 10.83 2.99 8.66
N ASP A 81 9.77 3.79 8.57
CA ASP A 81 8.47 3.46 9.18
C ASP A 81 7.84 2.21 8.56
N ILE A 82 8.20 1.89 7.31
CA ILE A 82 7.75 0.68 6.62
C ILE A 82 8.71 -0.47 6.93
N ASN A 83 10.01 -0.26 6.72
CA ASN A 83 11.03 -1.30 6.88
C ASN A 83 11.05 -1.87 8.29
N ASN A 84 11.05 -1.02 9.33
CA ASN A 84 11.16 -1.48 10.71
C ASN A 84 9.98 -2.37 11.13
N LEU A 85 8.76 -2.03 10.68
CA LEU A 85 7.54 -2.76 10.97
C LEU A 85 7.53 -4.08 10.20
N SER A 86 7.92 -4.07 8.92
CA SER A 86 8.06 -5.28 8.12
C SER A 86 9.05 -6.25 8.77
N TYR A 87 10.23 -5.79 9.21
CA TYR A 87 11.19 -6.64 9.90
C TYR A 87 10.66 -7.18 11.23
N ALA A 88 9.99 -6.35 12.03
CA ALA A 88 9.39 -6.79 13.29
C ALA A 88 8.33 -7.88 13.08
N LEU A 89 7.48 -7.75 12.05
CA LEU A 89 6.48 -8.76 11.69
C LEU A 89 7.15 -10.05 11.20
N MET A 90 8.17 -9.95 10.34
CA MET A 90 8.93 -11.12 9.87
C MET A 90 9.57 -11.89 11.03
N PHE A 91 10.17 -11.21 12.01
CA PHE A 91 10.73 -11.86 13.18
C PHE A 91 9.68 -12.46 14.10
N THR A 92 8.51 -11.82 14.20
CA THR A 92 7.40 -12.33 15.02
C THR A 92 6.83 -13.62 14.43
N GLU A 93 6.68 -13.69 13.11
CA GLU A 93 6.15 -14.88 12.42
C GLU A 93 7.17 -16.03 12.33
N ALA A 94 8.47 -15.71 12.24
CA ALA A 94 9.52 -16.72 12.16
C ALA A 94 9.80 -17.43 13.50
N ARG A 95 9.22 -16.94 14.60
CA ARG A 95 9.42 -17.47 15.96
C ARG A 95 8.44 -18.59 16.30
#